data_AF-A0A4D7JJV4-F1
#
_entry.id   AF-A0A4D7JJV4-F1
#
_cell.length_a   1.000
_cell.length_b   1.000
_cell.length_c   1.000
_cell.angle_alpha   90.00
_cell.angle_beta   90.00
_cell.angle_gamma   90.00
#
_symmetry.space_group_name_H-M   'P 1'
#
loop_
_entity.id
_entity.type
_entity.pdbx_description
1 polymer ?
#
loop_
_entity_poly.entity_id
_entity_poly.type
_entity_poly.pdbx_seq_one_letter_code
_entity_poly.pdbx_strand_id
1 'polypeptide(L)'
;MLEEDHIASILNDSEIRNATKELKKSFKDDVAPMLDISDHDFLALVFISPAIAIANSYQDVNIFEEVSINAKARKLSKGDFFIQTDPVAHAIKYFLDNIDKWEDHFYEHLKYIIDIKIDHDKIDNKSSNVIEAFNNSPHDLALVIETFFINEGEIVGEEKEISKKELEKVKLIIEKTGLSYLHPVKLFLNTYKLKE
;
A
#
# COMPACT_ATOMS: atom_id res chain seq x y z
N MET A 1 0.58 -11.39 -0.56
CA MET A 1 0.99 -9.97 -0.49
C MET A 1 1.82 -9.69 -1.73
N LEU A 2 1.88 -8.44 -2.21
CA LEU A 2 2.78 -8.09 -3.31
C LEU A 2 4.24 -8.39 -2.92
N GLU A 3 5.03 -8.79 -3.91
CA GLU A 3 6.47 -9.05 -3.80
C GLU A 3 7.24 -8.26 -4.87
N GLU A 4 8.56 -8.33 -4.83
CA GLU A 4 9.46 -7.61 -5.74
C GLU A 4 9.09 -7.80 -7.22
N ASP A 5 8.81 -9.03 -7.64
CA ASP A 5 8.46 -9.38 -9.01
C ASP A 5 7.17 -8.71 -9.50
N HIS A 6 6.19 -8.50 -8.61
CA HIS A 6 4.97 -7.78 -8.90
C HIS A 6 5.26 -6.30 -9.17
N ILE A 7 6.13 -5.66 -8.37
CA ILE A 7 6.56 -4.28 -8.59
C ILE A 7 7.29 -4.15 -9.94
N ALA A 8 8.18 -5.11 -10.25
CA ALA A 8 8.86 -5.15 -11.54
C ALA A 8 7.88 -5.31 -12.71
N SER A 9 6.88 -6.19 -12.57
CA SER A 9 5.82 -6.41 -13.55
C SER A 9 4.98 -5.15 -13.79
N ILE A 10 4.62 -4.44 -12.72
CA ILE A 10 3.90 -3.17 -12.80
C ILE A 10 4.71 -2.12 -13.56
N LEU A 11 6.02 -2.01 -13.29
CA LEU A 11 6.93 -1.07 -13.98
C LEU A 11 7.29 -1.44 -15.42
N ASN A 12 6.97 -2.65 -15.88
CA ASN A 12 7.13 -3.00 -17.29
C ASN A 12 6.13 -2.22 -18.17
N ASP A 13 5.00 -1.83 -17.59
CA ASP A 13 4.03 -0.94 -18.20
C ASP A 13 4.63 0.47 -18.37
N SER A 14 4.72 0.94 -19.61
CA SER A 14 5.34 2.23 -19.90
C SER A 14 4.57 3.40 -19.31
N GLU A 15 3.24 3.30 -19.22
CA GLU A 15 2.40 4.39 -18.72
C GLU A 15 2.62 4.57 -17.22
N ILE A 16 2.55 3.46 -16.48
CA ILE A 16 2.80 3.46 -15.03
C ILE A 16 4.24 3.86 -14.72
N ARG A 17 5.23 3.35 -15.48
CA ARG A 17 6.63 3.69 -15.27
C ARG A 17 6.89 5.19 -15.45
N ASN A 18 6.28 5.83 -16.44
CA ASN A 18 6.45 7.25 -16.67
C ASN A 18 5.79 8.08 -15.57
N ALA A 19 4.54 7.77 -15.20
CA ALA A 19 3.86 8.42 -14.09
C ALA A 19 4.64 8.27 -12.76
N THR A 20 5.19 7.09 -12.50
CA THR A 20 6.03 6.82 -11.32
C THR A 20 7.29 7.70 -11.32
N LYS A 21 7.96 7.86 -12.46
CA LYS A 21 9.14 8.74 -12.58
C LYS A 21 8.82 10.20 -12.34
N GLU A 22 7.67 10.67 -12.81
CA GLU A 22 7.21 12.05 -12.60
C GLU A 22 6.89 12.33 -11.13
N LEU A 23 6.16 11.43 -10.49
CA LEU A 23 5.90 11.51 -9.04
C LEU A 23 7.20 11.44 -8.24
N LYS A 24 8.11 10.52 -8.59
CA LYS A 24 9.43 10.40 -7.94
C LYS A 24 10.25 11.67 -8.07
N LYS A 25 10.24 12.31 -9.24
CA LYS A 25 10.96 13.56 -9.47
C LYS A 25 10.46 14.63 -8.51
N SER A 26 9.14 14.80 -8.44
CA SER A 26 8.49 15.75 -7.52
C SER A 26 8.84 15.45 -6.06
N PHE A 27 8.84 14.17 -5.68
CA PHE A 27 9.24 13.73 -4.34
C PHE A 27 10.69 14.09 -4.02
N LYS A 28 11.62 13.76 -4.92
CA LYS A 28 13.05 14.03 -4.74
C LYS A 28 13.39 15.52 -4.66
N ASP A 29 12.71 16.35 -5.46
CA ASP A 29 12.94 17.79 -5.49
C ASP A 29 12.61 18.44 -4.13
N ASP A 30 11.70 17.86 -3.35
CA ASP A 30 11.31 18.33 -2.01
C ASP A 30 12.13 17.71 -0.85
N VAL A 31 12.48 16.42 -0.93
CA VAL A 31 13.16 15.69 0.16
C VAL A 31 14.61 16.12 0.33
N ALA A 32 15.31 16.20 -0.79
CA ALA A 32 16.69 16.57 -1.02
C ALA A 32 17.13 15.86 -2.31
N PRO A 33 17.88 16.53 -3.21
CA PRO A 33 18.44 15.90 -4.42
C PRO A 33 19.28 14.64 -4.16
N MET A 34 19.70 14.41 -2.90
CA MET A 34 20.58 13.31 -2.48
C MET A 34 19.85 11.99 -2.18
N LEU A 35 18.51 11.94 -2.20
CA LEU A 35 17.80 10.66 -2.11
C LEU A 35 17.97 9.89 -3.42
N ASP A 36 18.94 8.99 -3.48
CA ASP A 36 19.15 8.11 -4.62
C ASP A 36 18.32 6.83 -4.50
N ILE A 37 17.01 6.96 -4.79
CA ILE A 37 16.05 5.86 -4.80
C ILE A 37 15.71 5.44 -6.23
N SER A 38 15.74 4.13 -6.48
CA SER A 38 15.38 3.55 -7.78
C SER A 38 13.88 3.75 -8.06
N ASP A 39 13.45 3.64 -9.33
CA ASP A 39 12.01 3.69 -9.65
C ASP A 39 11.24 2.54 -8.97
N HIS A 40 11.89 1.40 -8.83
CA HIS A 40 11.34 0.20 -8.17
C HIS A 40 11.12 0.42 -6.69
N ASP A 41 12.16 0.86 -5.99
CA ASP A 41 12.10 1.12 -4.56
C ASP A 41 11.17 2.29 -4.23
N PHE A 42 11.11 3.28 -5.10
CA PHE A 42 10.14 4.36 -4.97
C PHE A 42 8.70 3.86 -5.16
N LEU A 43 8.45 3.00 -6.14
CA LEU A 43 7.12 2.43 -6.30
C LEU A 43 6.75 1.53 -5.11
N ALA A 44 7.70 0.76 -4.58
CA ALA A 44 7.52 0.00 -3.35
C ALA A 44 7.11 0.90 -2.17
N LEU A 45 7.77 2.07 -1.99
CA LEU A 45 7.37 3.08 -1.01
C LEU A 45 5.92 3.54 -1.20
N VAL A 46 5.51 3.79 -2.44
CA VAL A 46 4.14 4.20 -2.75
C VAL A 46 3.15 3.08 -2.34
N PHE A 47 3.45 1.82 -2.64
CA PHE A 47 2.60 0.67 -2.26
C PHE A 47 2.49 0.41 -0.76
N ILE A 48 3.51 0.73 0.04
CA ILE A 48 3.44 0.60 1.51
C ILE A 48 2.86 1.83 2.20
N SER A 49 2.66 2.94 1.49
CA SER A 49 2.16 4.18 2.07
C SER A 49 0.80 4.04 2.79
N PRO A 50 -0.16 3.19 2.36
CA PRO A 50 -1.37 2.93 3.13
C PRO A 50 -1.08 2.32 4.50
N ALA A 51 -0.20 1.33 4.58
CA ALA A 51 0.18 0.68 5.83
C ALA A 51 0.88 1.66 6.78
N ILE A 52 1.77 2.50 6.24
CA ILE A 52 2.44 3.58 7.00
C ILE A 52 1.40 4.55 7.58
N ALA A 53 0.43 4.96 6.77
CA ALA A 53 -0.57 5.92 7.17
C ALA A 53 -1.54 5.40 8.24
N ILE A 54 -1.85 4.10 8.23
CA ILE A 54 -2.64 3.45 9.28
C ILE A 54 -1.86 3.42 10.60
N ALA A 55 -0.59 3.01 10.57
CA ALA A 55 0.28 3.04 11.76
C ALA A 55 0.39 4.46 12.34
N ASN A 56 0.53 5.48 11.47
CA ASN A 56 0.63 6.87 11.91
C ASN A 56 -0.73 7.51 12.32
N SER A 57 -1.83 6.75 12.41
CA SER A 57 -3.17 7.29 12.74
C SER A 57 -3.26 7.94 14.13
N TYR A 58 -2.33 7.63 15.03
CA TYR A 58 -2.18 8.28 16.35
C TYR A 58 -1.02 9.28 16.43
N GLN A 59 -0.41 9.67 15.30
CA GLN A 59 0.75 10.57 15.22
C GLN A 59 2.03 10.04 15.90
N ASP A 60 2.07 8.74 16.17
CA ASP A 60 3.27 8.06 16.66
C ASP A 60 3.24 6.64 16.11
N VAL A 61 4.36 6.21 15.52
CA VAL A 61 4.54 4.86 14.99
C VAL A 61 5.38 4.10 16.00
N ASN A 62 4.80 3.05 16.58
CA ASN A 62 5.51 2.25 17.56
C ASN A 62 6.55 1.32 16.89
N ILE A 63 7.46 0.79 17.69
CA ILE A 63 8.57 -0.06 17.21
C ILE A 63 8.07 -1.29 16.43
N PHE A 64 6.97 -1.91 16.84
CA PHE A 64 6.44 -3.09 16.14
C PHE A 64 5.83 -2.72 14.78
N GLU A 65 5.18 -1.57 14.69
CA GLU A 65 4.67 -1.03 13.42
C GLU A 65 5.82 -0.67 12.50
N GLU A 66 6.87 -0.02 13.00
CA GLU A 66 8.06 0.30 12.23
C GLU A 66 8.74 -0.97 11.69
N VAL A 67 8.86 -2.02 12.51
CA VAL A 67 9.37 -3.33 12.09
C VAL A 67 8.49 -3.95 11.00
N SER A 68 7.17 -3.92 11.14
CA SER A 68 6.21 -4.45 10.15
C SER A 68 6.28 -3.70 8.82
N ILE A 69 6.35 -2.36 8.87
CA ILE A 69 6.51 -1.49 7.71
C ILE A 69 7.83 -1.79 6.99
N ASN A 70 8.93 -1.88 7.73
CA ASN A 70 10.24 -2.18 7.15
C ASN A 70 10.28 -3.59 6.53
N ALA A 71 9.63 -4.58 7.15
CA ALA A 71 9.51 -5.92 6.58
C ALA A 71 8.76 -5.91 5.24
N LYS A 72 7.62 -5.20 5.16
CA LYS A 72 6.87 -5.00 3.91
C LYS A 72 7.71 -4.28 2.85
N ALA A 73 8.38 -3.21 3.25
CA ALA A 73 9.25 -2.43 2.35
C ALA A 73 10.36 -3.30 1.74
N ARG A 74 10.96 -4.18 2.56
CA ARG A 74 12.02 -5.09 2.13
C ARG A 74 11.54 -6.19 1.19
N LYS A 75 10.31 -6.68 1.32
CA LYS A 75 9.73 -7.67 0.38
C LYS A 75 9.47 -7.08 -1.02
N LEU A 76 9.19 -5.80 -1.08
CA LEU A 76 8.87 -5.09 -2.32
C LEU A 76 10.11 -4.48 -2.99
N SER A 77 11.13 -4.13 -2.21
CA SER A 77 12.40 -3.57 -2.68
C SER A 77 13.28 -4.63 -3.34
N LYS A 78 14.14 -4.21 -4.27
CA LYS A 78 15.15 -5.10 -4.90
C LYS A 78 16.27 -5.52 -3.95
N GLY A 79 16.41 -4.86 -2.80
CA GLY A 79 17.31 -5.34 -1.73
C GLY A 79 18.82 -5.19 -1.97
N ASP A 80 19.26 -4.43 -2.97
CA ASP A 80 20.69 -4.32 -3.35
C ASP A 80 21.58 -3.54 -2.35
N PHE A 81 21.04 -3.04 -1.23
CA PHE A 81 21.75 -2.17 -0.29
C PHE A 81 22.26 -2.94 0.95
N PHE A 82 23.33 -3.73 0.77
CA PHE A 82 24.02 -4.42 1.89
C PHE A 82 25.15 -3.59 2.54
N ILE A 83 25.64 -2.52 1.89
CA ILE A 83 26.82 -1.74 2.33
C ILE A 83 26.52 -0.25 2.56
N GLN A 84 25.47 0.30 1.95
CA GLN A 84 25.08 1.72 2.07
C GLN A 84 23.81 1.88 2.91
N THR A 85 23.59 3.08 3.44
CA THR A 85 22.37 3.42 4.17
C THR A 85 21.15 3.15 3.29
N ASP A 86 20.17 2.41 3.82
CA ASP A 86 19.01 1.97 3.07
C ASP A 86 18.17 3.17 2.57
N PRO A 87 18.14 3.44 1.25
CA PRO A 87 17.40 4.58 0.72
C PRO A 87 15.90 4.44 0.94
N VAL A 88 15.38 3.21 1.07
CA VAL A 88 13.97 2.95 1.37
C VAL A 88 13.65 3.39 2.80
N ALA A 89 14.49 3.03 3.77
CA ALA A 89 14.31 3.45 5.17
C ALA A 89 14.33 4.98 5.30
N HIS A 90 15.24 5.65 4.59
CA HIS A 90 15.27 7.12 4.53
C HIS A 90 14.01 7.71 3.91
N ALA A 91 13.52 7.12 2.82
CA ALA A 91 12.33 7.60 2.15
C ALA A 91 11.06 7.38 3.00
N ILE A 92 10.97 6.26 3.73
CA ILE A 92 9.91 5.99 4.71
C ILE A 92 9.92 7.05 5.81
N LYS A 93 11.09 7.30 6.41
CA LYS A 93 11.23 8.32 7.47
C LYS A 93 10.78 9.69 6.98
N TYR A 94 11.24 10.10 5.80
CA TYR A 94 10.83 11.38 5.24
C TYR A 94 9.32 11.42 4.97
N PHE A 95 8.76 10.34 4.41
CA PHE A 95 7.33 10.24 4.14
C PHE A 95 6.51 10.37 5.43
N LEU A 96 6.94 9.72 6.53
CA LEU A 96 6.33 9.89 7.85
C LEU A 96 6.35 11.35 8.33
N ASP A 97 7.50 12.01 8.22
CA ASP A 97 7.67 13.41 8.64
C ASP A 97 6.84 14.39 7.78
N ASN A 98 6.40 13.98 6.59
CA ASN A 98 5.71 14.81 5.60
C ASN A 98 4.43 14.16 5.04
N ILE A 99 3.78 13.31 5.83
CA ILE A 99 2.68 12.47 5.34
C ILE A 99 1.52 13.30 4.79
N ASP A 100 1.16 14.38 5.48
CA ASP A 100 0.08 15.29 5.09
C ASP A 100 0.29 15.94 3.73
N LYS A 101 1.55 16.04 3.28
CA LYS A 101 1.92 16.59 1.97
C LYS A 101 1.86 15.55 0.85
N TRP A 102 2.23 14.31 1.14
CA TRP A 102 2.50 13.29 0.11
C TRP A 102 1.45 12.20 -0.02
N GLU A 103 0.69 11.97 1.05
CA GLU A 103 -0.29 10.89 1.12
C GLU A 103 -1.26 10.90 -0.07
N ASP A 104 -1.84 12.06 -0.37
CA ASP A 104 -2.83 12.19 -1.44
C ASP A 104 -2.23 11.93 -2.82
N HIS A 105 -1.02 12.43 -3.07
CA HIS A 105 -0.29 12.16 -4.30
C HIS A 105 0.02 10.66 -4.46
N PHE A 106 0.37 9.98 -3.37
CA PHE A 106 0.62 8.55 -3.40
C PHE A 106 -0.67 7.76 -3.63
N TYR A 107 -1.78 8.14 -3.02
CA TYR A 107 -3.06 7.47 -3.20
C TYR A 107 -3.67 7.68 -4.58
N GLU A 108 -3.51 8.87 -5.17
CA GLU A 108 -3.87 9.14 -6.55
C GLU A 108 -3.07 8.26 -7.52
N HIS A 109 -1.76 8.10 -7.28
CA HIS A 109 -0.93 7.21 -8.09
C HIS A 109 -1.28 5.73 -7.91
N LEU A 110 -1.59 5.30 -6.69
CA LEU A 110 -2.08 3.94 -6.42
C LEU A 110 -3.40 3.68 -7.13
N LYS A 111 -4.35 4.63 -7.06
CA LYS A 111 -5.62 4.54 -7.77
C LYS A 111 -5.40 4.38 -9.26
N TYR A 112 -4.55 5.21 -9.83
CA TYR A 112 -4.21 5.13 -11.25
C TYR A 112 -3.63 3.76 -11.65
N ILE A 113 -2.74 3.19 -10.83
CA ILE A 113 -2.21 1.83 -11.06
C ILE A 113 -3.31 0.77 -10.95
N ILE A 114 -4.16 0.88 -9.92
CA ILE A 114 -5.29 -0.03 -9.68
C ILE A 114 -6.23 -0.03 -10.89
N ASP A 115 -6.61 1.15 -11.39
CA ASP A 115 -7.52 1.31 -12.53
C ASP A 115 -6.96 0.68 -13.82
N ILE A 116 -5.63 0.63 -13.98
CA ILE A 116 -4.96 -0.01 -15.12
C ILE A 116 -4.82 -1.53 -14.93
N LYS A 117 -4.47 -1.98 -13.72
CA LYS A 117 -4.10 -3.38 -13.47
C LYS A 117 -5.28 -4.27 -13.09
N ILE A 118 -6.30 -3.72 -12.44
CA ILE A 118 -7.44 -4.50 -11.95
C ILE A 118 -8.58 -4.41 -12.96
N ASP A 119 -8.90 -5.55 -13.56
CA ASP A 119 -10.06 -5.69 -14.42
C ASP A 119 -11.35 -5.70 -13.58
N HIS A 120 -11.99 -4.53 -13.47
CA HIS A 120 -13.17 -4.33 -12.65
C HIS A 120 -14.37 -5.18 -13.08
N ASP A 121 -14.44 -5.60 -14.34
CA ASP A 121 -15.55 -6.42 -14.86
C ASP A 121 -15.50 -7.86 -14.34
N LYS A 122 -14.33 -8.30 -13.86
CA LYS A 122 -14.11 -9.63 -13.30
C LYS A 122 -14.32 -9.70 -11.78
N ILE A 123 -14.78 -8.62 -11.15
CA ILE A 123 -14.95 -8.58 -9.71
C ILE A 123 -16.23 -9.32 -9.29
N ASP A 124 -16.10 -10.21 -8.31
CA ASP A 124 -17.24 -10.97 -7.80
C ASP A 124 -18.15 -10.08 -6.96
N ASN A 125 -19.41 -9.99 -7.37
CA ASN A 125 -20.45 -9.20 -6.71
C ASN A 125 -21.52 -10.05 -6.02
N LYS A 126 -21.34 -11.39 -5.96
CA LYS A 126 -22.35 -12.33 -5.49
C LYS A 126 -21.96 -13.07 -4.23
N SER A 127 -20.67 -13.26 -3.97
CA SER A 127 -20.20 -13.95 -2.77
C SER A 127 -20.72 -13.30 -1.50
N SER A 128 -21.07 -14.12 -0.52
CA SER A 128 -21.45 -13.65 0.83
C SER A 128 -20.30 -13.69 1.82
N ASN A 129 -19.21 -14.38 1.43
CA ASN A 129 -18.02 -14.58 2.23
C ASN A 129 -16.83 -13.85 1.60
N VAL A 130 -16.01 -13.22 2.43
CA VAL A 130 -14.84 -12.44 2.00
C VAL A 130 -13.78 -13.29 1.28
N ILE A 131 -13.48 -14.48 1.77
CA ILE A 131 -12.48 -15.38 1.16
C ILE A 131 -12.96 -15.82 -0.23
N GLU A 132 -14.23 -16.23 -0.33
CA GLU A 132 -14.85 -16.59 -1.61
C GLU A 132 -14.83 -15.42 -2.61
N ALA A 133 -15.17 -14.22 -2.15
CA ALA A 133 -15.21 -13.02 -2.98
C ALA A 133 -13.83 -12.66 -3.56
N PHE A 134 -12.75 -12.77 -2.76
CA PHE A 134 -11.39 -12.55 -3.26
C PHE A 134 -10.91 -13.66 -4.19
N ASN A 135 -11.22 -14.93 -3.87
CA ASN A 135 -10.87 -16.07 -4.73
C ASN A 135 -11.52 -16.00 -6.11
N ASN A 136 -12.72 -15.40 -6.20
CA ASN A 136 -13.45 -15.21 -7.44
C ASN A 136 -13.17 -13.87 -8.14
N SER A 137 -12.29 -13.04 -7.58
CA SER A 137 -11.90 -11.74 -8.14
C SER A 137 -10.49 -11.79 -8.75
N PRO A 138 -10.05 -10.77 -9.51
CA PRO A 138 -8.67 -10.71 -10.00
C PRO A 138 -7.66 -10.86 -8.85
N HIS A 139 -6.69 -11.76 -9.02
CA HIS A 139 -5.69 -12.07 -7.99
C HIS A 139 -4.95 -10.81 -7.48
N ASP A 140 -4.65 -9.87 -8.38
CA ASP A 140 -3.98 -8.62 -8.05
C ASP A 140 -4.76 -7.78 -7.03
N LEU A 141 -6.10 -7.88 -7.00
CA LEU A 141 -6.92 -7.21 -5.99
C LEU A 141 -6.65 -7.74 -4.59
N ALA A 142 -6.57 -9.07 -4.44
CA ALA A 142 -6.24 -9.69 -3.15
C ALA A 142 -4.85 -9.27 -2.68
N LEU A 143 -3.86 -9.26 -3.58
CA LEU A 143 -2.50 -8.83 -3.27
C LEU A 143 -2.42 -7.37 -2.84
N VAL A 144 -3.18 -6.46 -3.48
CA VAL A 144 -3.26 -5.05 -3.09
C VAL A 144 -3.85 -4.91 -1.69
N ILE A 145 -4.97 -5.56 -1.41
CA ILE A 145 -5.62 -5.52 -0.08
C ILE A 145 -4.69 -6.08 1.00
N GLU A 146 -4.02 -7.19 0.72
CA GLU A 146 -3.03 -7.76 1.64
C GLU A 146 -1.87 -6.80 1.91
N THR A 147 -1.36 -6.15 0.86
CA THR A 147 -0.23 -5.22 0.99
C THR A 147 -0.62 -4.01 1.83
N PHE A 148 -1.82 -3.46 1.62
CA PHE A 148 -2.26 -2.25 2.30
C PHE A 148 -2.66 -2.50 3.76
N PHE A 149 -3.37 -3.60 4.05
CA PHE A 149 -4.15 -3.71 5.28
C PHE A 149 -3.84 -4.94 6.15
N ILE A 150 -3.04 -5.88 5.66
CA ILE A 150 -2.79 -7.15 6.35
C ILE A 150 -1.32 -7.21 6.79
N ASN A 151 -1.05 -7.46 8.07
CA ASN A 151 0.31 -7.66 8.54
C ASN A 151 0.85 -9.04 8.13
N GLU A 152 2.16 -9.21 8.23
CA GLU A 152 2.77 -10.50 7.95
C GLU A 152 2.27 -11.59 8.92
N GLY A 153 1.82 -12.72 8.35
CA GLY A 153 1.27 -13.85 9.10
C GLY A 153 -0.25 -13.78 9.36
N GLU A 154 -0.90 -12.66 9.03
CA GLU A 154 -2.36 -12.54 9.11
C GLU A 154 -3.04 -13.01 7.81
N ILE A 155 -4.29 -13.48 7.93
CA ILE A 155 -5.05 -14.00 6.79
C ILE A 155 -6.17 -13.04 6.41
N VAL A 156 -6.43 -12.89 5.12
CA VAL A 156 -7.59 -12.16 4.60
C VAL A 156 -8.87 -12.87 5.03
N GLY A 157 -9.75 -12.15 5.72
CA GLY A 157 -11.06 -12.65 6.10
C GLY A 157 -11.20 -13.09 7.55
N GLU A 158 -10.11 -13.13 8.31
CA GLU A 158 -10.17 -13.30 9.76
C GLU A 158 -10.74 -12.03 10.43
N GLU A 159 -11.47 -12.22 11.52
CA GLU A 159 -11.94 -11.10 12.34
C GLU A 159 -10.75 -10.44 13.02
N LYS A 160 -10.65 -9.10 12.92
CA LYS A 160 -9.53 -8.34 13.47
C LYS A 160 -10.01 -7.22 14.36
N GLU A 161 -9.40 -7.14 15.53
CA GLU A 161 -9.58 -6.00 16.42
C GLU A 161 -8.81 -4.78 15.90
N ILE A 162 -9.50 -3.66 15.74
CA ILE A 162 -8.94 -2.40 15.25
C ILE A 162 -9.46 -1.23 16.10
N SER A 163 -8.66 -0.20 16.28
CA SER A 163 -9.15 1.02 16.94
C SER A 163 -10.02 1.84 15.98
N LYS A 164 -10.80 2.76 16.54
CA LYS A 164 -11.67 3.64 15.74
C LYS A 164 -10.91 4.49 14.73
N LYS A 165 -9.78 5.09 15.14
CA LYS A 165 -8.98 5.97 14.26
C LYS A 165 -8.33 5.20 13.11
N GLU A 166 -7.79 4.01 13.38
CA GLU A 166 -7.21 3.14 12.35
C GLU A 166 -8.30 2.73 11.35
N LEU A 167 -9.50 2.35 11.82
CA LEU A 167 -10.60 1.98 10.93
C LEU A 167 -11.09 3.16 10.07
N GLU A 168 -11.14 4.37 10.63
CA GLU A 168 -11.42 5.59 9.87
C GLU A 168 -10.36 5.82 8.79
N LYS A 169 -9.08 5.59 9.11
CA LYS A 169 -7.99 5.70 8.14
C LYS A 169 -8.07 4.64 7.04
N VAL A 170 -8.36 3.39 7.38
CA VAL A 170 -8.59 2.29 6.41
C VAL A 170 -9.69 2.67 5.42
N LYS A 171 -10.82 3.18 5.92
CA LYS A 171 -11.95 3.61 5.08
C LYS A 171 -11.55 4.76 4.14
N LEU A 172 -10.81 5.75 4.65
CA LEU A 172 -10.31 6.87 3.85
C LEU A 172 -9.37 6.40 2.73
N ILE A 173 -8.45 5.49 3.03
CA ILE A 173 -7.53 4.90 2.04
C ILE A 173 -8.34 4.19 0.95
N ILE A 174 -9.29 3.34 1.33
CA ILE A 174 -10.15 2.61 0.38
C ILE A 174 -10.92 3.56 -0.53
N GLU A 175 -11.40 4.69 0.00
CA GLU A 175 -12.07 5.71 -0.79
C GLU A 175 -11.10 6.40 -1.76
N LYS A 176 -9.96 6.90 -1.28
CA LYS A 176 -8.98 7.63 -2.10
C LYS A 176 -8.31 6.77 -3.18
N THR A 177 -8.12 5.48 -2.90
CA THR A 177 -7.57 4.50 -3.86
C THR A 177 -8.60 3.95 -4.85
N GLY A 178 -9.87 4.38 -4.76
CA GLY A 178 -10.93 3.93 -5.68
C GLY A 178 -11.47 2.53 -5.41
N LEU A 179 -11.15 1.91 -4.27
CA LEU A 179 -11.55 0.54 -3.95
C LEU A 179 -12.94 0.43 -3.29
N SER A 180 -13.54 1.55 -2.88
CA SER A 180 -14.74 1.59 -2.02
C SER A 180 -15.99 0.95 -2.61
N TYR A 181 -16.13 0.91 -3.94
CA TYR A 181 -17.31 0.32 -4.58
C TYR A 181 -17.21 -1.21 -4.75
N LEU A 182 -16.02 -1.78 -4.60
CA LEU A 182 -15.75 -3.19 -4.85
C LEU A 182 -16.36 -4.08 -3.77
N HIS A 183 -17.13 -5.08 -4.19
CA HIS A 183 -17.84 -5.97 -3.26
C HIS A 183 -16.91 -6.78 -2.33
N PRO A 184 -15.79 -7.38 -2.79
CA PRO A 184 -14.84 -8.04 -1.89
C PRO A 184 -14.27 -7.11 -0.82
N VAL A 185 -14.03 -5.84 -1.18
CA VAL A 185 -13.49 -4.81 -0.27
C VAL A 185 -14.52 -4.39 0.78
N LYS A 186 -15.80 -4.31 0.40
CA LYS A 186 -16.89 -4.07 1.37
C LYS A 186 -17.04 -5.22 2.36
N LEU A 187 -16.93 -6.46 1.89
CA LEU A 187 -16.93 -7.63 2.78
C LEU A 187 -15.71 -7.65 3.71
N PHE A 188 -14.53 -7.30 3.19
CA PHE A 188 -13.32 -7.14 3.99
C PHE A 188 -13.48 -6.13 5.13
N LEU A 189 -14.06 -4.95 4.85
CA LEU A 189 -14.31 -3.94 5.88
C LEU A 189 -15.18 -4.44 7.04
N ASN A 190 -16.05 -5.43 6.78
CA ASN A 190 -16.93 -6.01 7.81
C ASN A 190 -16.21 -7.03 8.71
N THR A 191 -14.97 -7.42 8.41
CA THR A 191 -14.18 -8.32 9.27
C THR A 191 -13.50 -7.58 10.42
N TYR A 192 -13.53 -6.25 10.41
CA TYR A 192 -13.01 -5.45 11.51
C TYR A 192 -14.00 -5.33 12.66
N LYS A 193 -13.51 -5.58 13.87
CA LYS A 193 -14.22 -5.37 15.13
C LYS A 193 -13.53 -4.26 15.91
N LEU A 194 -14.30 -3.31 16.44
CA LEU A 194 -13.73 -2.24 17.24
C LEU A 194 -13.19 -2.81 18.57
N LYS A 195 -11.95 -2.44 18.91
CA LYS A 195 -11.38 -2.64 20.25
C LYS A 195 -12.26 -1.90 21.26
N GLU A 196 -12.70 -2.61 22.30
CA GLU A 196 -13.43 -2.03 23.44
C GLU A 196 -12.52 -1.15 24.31
#